data_AF-A0A0D0BVH9-F1
#
_entry.id   AF-A0A0D0BVH9-F1
#
_cell.length_a   1.000
_cell.length_b   1.000
_cell.length_c   1.000
_cell.angle_alpha   90.00
_cell.angle_beta   90.00
_cell.angle_gamma   90.00
#
_symmetry.space_group_name_H-M   'P 1'
#
loop_
_entity.id
_entity.type
_entity.pdbx_description
1 polymer ?
#
loop_
_entity_poly.entity_id
_entity_poly.type
_entity_poly.pdbx_seq_one_letter_code
_entity_poly.pdbx_strand_id
1 'polypeptide(L)'
;MSAVETVTQVSQTLSALNLRGGDQEQKTEPYPYANLLPHFSPEQYPPLTPFKHEDPGFRALKHADPHAFLKNATNVVELTPNLGTEVHGVNLAALDGEGRDQLALEVARRGLMVFRGQHEFIDRGPDSYLEWGRHFGRLHIHPTSGHPKDYPQVHLVYKDAKSSYNFEREDSITSTVWHSDVSYELQPPGLTTFFLLSQPTTGGDTLFTSQISTLKKLSPSFVAFLRTLSAVHSGVEQAQFSRSGKRGGIVRREPVEHVHPLVRRHPVTGEEALYVNRQFTTRIVGLKREESETILKFLYDHVDKSADLQARVKWQPGTVVLWDNRVTAHSAIVDYGKSNERRHGARITPQAERPIPALEGLELPSL
;
A
#
# COMPACT_ATOMS: atom_id res chain seq x y z
N MET A 1 35.90 -14.80 -68.46
CA MET A 1 34.79 -14.32 -67.59
C MET A 1 34.90 -15.08 -66.28
N SER A 2 35.12 -14.55 -65.09
CA SER A 2 35.48 -13.23 -64.55
C SER A 2 36.30 -13.59 -63.30
N ALA A 3 37.48 -13.01 -63.14
CA ALA A 3 38.28 -13.13 -61.93
C ALA A 3 37.80 -12.04 -60.95
N VAL A 4 37.60 -12.38 -59.69
CA VAL A 4 37.37 -11.40 -58.62
C VAL A 4 38.41 -11.66 -57.54
N GLU A 5 39.32 -10.70 -57.41
CA GLU A 5 40.38 -10.65 -56.42
C GLU A 5 39.80 -10.32 -55.04
N THR A 6 40.22 -11.08 -54.04
CA THR A 6 39.96 -10.81 -52.63
C THR A 6 40.88 -9.69 -52.14
N VAL A 7 40.33 -8.51 -51.85
CA VAL A 7 41.08 -7.42 -51.22
C VAL A 7 41.03 -7.59 -49.71
N THR A 8 42.13 -8.08 -49.13
CA THR A 8 42.38 -8.04 -47.69
C THR A 8 43.11 -6.74 -47.36
N GLN A 9 42.40 -5.70 -46.92
CA GLN A 9 43.04 -4.53 -46.29
C GLN A 9 43.12 -4.75 -44.78
N VAL A 10 44.33 -5.09 -44.31
CA VAL A 10 44.70 -5.02 -42.90
C VAL A 10 45.04 -3.57 -42.59
N SER A 11 44.17 -2.86 -41.87
CA SER A 11 44.54 -1.60 -41.21
C SER A 11 44.93 -1.89 -39.77
N GLN A 12 46.23 -1.89 -39.52
CA GLN A 12 46.81 -1.85 -38.18
C GLN A 12 46.70 -0.44 -37.62
N THR A 13 45.79 -0.23 -36.68
CA THR A 13 45.93 0.83 -35.66
C THR A 13 45.51 0.26 -34.32
N LEU A 14 46.45 -0.44 -33.67
CA LEU A 14 46.39 -0.76 -32.25
C LEU A 14 46.54 0.55 -31.47
N SER A 15 45.41 1.20 -31.16
CA SER A 15 45.37 2.15 -30.06
C SER A 15 45.05 1.35 -28.80
N ALA A 16 46.05 1.23 -27.93
CA ALA A 16 45.90 0.64 -26.61
C ALA A 16 44.81 1.42 -25.85
N LEU A 17 43.65 0.81 -25.64
CA LEU A 17 42.67 1.28 -24.67
C LEU A 17 43.29 1.06 -23.29
N ASN A 18 43.99 2.07 -22.79
CA ASN A 18 44.27 2.19 -21.37
C ASN A 18 42.93 2.36 -20.65
N LEU A 19 42.41 1.28 -20.06
CA LEU A 19 41.43 1.35 -18.99
C LEU A 19 42.09 2.15 -17.86
N ARG A 20 41.84 3.47 -17.84
CA ARG A 20 42.07 4.28 -16.65
C ARG A 20 41.11 3.73 -15.59
N GLY A 21 41.62 2.83 -14.75
CA GLY A 21 41.10 2.58 -13.42
C GLY A 21 41.19 3.89 -12.64
N GLY A 22 40.19 4.74 -12.85
CA GLY A 22 39.89 5.80 -11.91
C GLY A 22 39.05 5.18 -10.82
N ASP A 23 39.68 4.88 -9.69
CA ASP A 23 39.00 4.95 -8.40
C ASP A 23 38.58 6.42 -8.21
N GLN A 24 37.53 6.83 -8.93
CA GLN A 24 36.73 7.92 -8.46
C GLN A 24 35.97 7.35 -7.28
N GLU A 25 36.49 7.60 -6.07
CA GLU A 25 35.64 7.69 -4.89
C GLU A 25 34.45 8.57 -5.28
N GLN A 26 33.34 7.94 -5.66
CA GLN A 26 32.07 8.61 -5.81
C GLN A 26 31.78 9.19 -4.43
N LYS A 27 32.08 10.48 -4.27
CA LYS A 27 31.56 11.30 -3.18
C LYS A 27 30.05 11.13 -3.24
N THR A 28 29.55 10.22 -2.41
CA THR A 28 28.12 9.98 -2.30
C THR A 28 27.56 11.21 -1.61
N GLU A 29 26.82 12.01 -2.38
CA GLU A 29 26.04 13.11 -1.81
C GLU A 29 25.24 12.58 -0.61
N PRO A 30 25.22 13.29 0.52
CA PRO A 30 24.54 12.84 1.71
C PRO A 30 23.05 12.61 1.38
N TYR A 31 22.53 11.45 1.81
CA TYR A 31 21.15 11.07 1.53
C TYR A 31 20.19 12.11 2.16
N PRO A 32 19.39 12.86 1.36
CA PRO A 32 18.64 14.02 1.85
C PRO A 32 17.60 13.68 2.92
N TYR A 33 17.12 12.42 2.94
CA TYR A 33 16.13 11.94 3.90
C TYR A 33 16.75 11.03 4.98
N ALA A 34 18.02 11.26 5.34
CA ALA A 34 18.70 10.50 6.39
C ALA A 34 17.99 10.58 7.75
N ASN A 35 17.32 11.70 8.04
CA ASN A 35 16.49 11.89 9.23
C ASN A 35 15.22 11.01 9.25
N LEU A 36 14.82 10.46 8.09
CA LEU A 36 13.68 9.56 7.94
C LEU A 36 14.09 8.09 7.87
N LEU A 37 15.34 7.74 8.17
CA LEU A 37 15.77 6.33 8.16
C LEU A 37 15.09 5.50 9.26
N PRO A 38 14.90 4.18 9.04
CA PRO A 38 14.29 3.29 10.03
C PRO A 38 15.02 3.28 11.37
N HIS A 39 14.29 3.64 12.42
CA HIS A 39 14.63 3.44 13.82
C HIS A 39 13.69 2.39 14.44
N PHE A 40 14.25 1.44 15.18
CA PHE A 40 13.52 0.35 15.83
C PHE A 40 13.53 0.54 17.36
N SER A 41 12.65 1.41 17.85
CA SER A 41 12.48 1.63 19.30
C SER A 41 12.03 0.36 20.03
N PRO A 42 12.60 0.01 21.21
CA PRO A 42 12.16 -1.11 22.05
C PRO A 42 10.86 -0.81 22.82
N GLU A 43 10.32 0.40 22.72
CA GLU A 43 9.10 0.83 23.40
C GLU A 43 7.91 -0.09 23.09
N GLN A 44 7.14 -0.40 24.12
CA GLN A 44 5.92 -1.20 24.05
C GLN A 44 4.70 -0.30 24.23
N TYR A 45 3.68 -0.50 23.41
CA TYR A 45 2.43 0.25 23.46
C TYR A 45 1.29 -0.64 23.96
N PRO A 46 0.33 -0.06 24.70
CA PRO A 46 -0.84 -0.82 25.13
C PRO A 46 -1.70 -1.28 23.94
N PRO A 47 -2.60 -2.26 24.16
CA PRO A 47 -3.62 -2.62 23.18
C PRO A 47 -4.39 -1.38 22.69
N LEU A 48 -4.76 -1.39 21.41
CA LEU A 48 -5.54 -0.30 20.83
C LEU A 48 -6.93 -0.29 21.46
N THR A 49 -7.38 0.89 21.87
CA THR A 49 -8.74 1.10 22.35
C THR A 49 -9.64 1.57 21.22
N PRO A 50 -10.93 1.19 21.23
CA PRO A 50 -11.90 1.73 20.28
C PRO A 50 -11.98 3.26 20.35
N PHE A 51 -12.26 3.88 19.21
CA PHE A 51 -12.49 5.32 19.12
C PHE A 51 -13.59 5.62 18.10
N LYS A 52 -14.26 6.77 18.27
CA LYS A 52 -15.20 7.27 17.27
C LYS A 52 -14.42 7.82 16.08
N HIS A 53 -14.56 7.17 14.93
CA HIS A 53 -14.03 7.68 13.67
C HIS A 53 -15.06 8.61 13.00
N GLU A 54 -14.63 9.81 12.61
CA GLU A 54 -15.44 10.77 11.85
C GLU A 54 -14.88 10.88 10.44
N ASP A 55 -15.50 10.16 9.50
CA ASP A 55 -15.00 10.09 8.13
C ASP A 55 -15.18 11.43 7.39
N PRO A 56 -14.08 12.06 6.90
CA PRO A 56 -14.13 13.28 6.09
C PRO A 56 -15.04 13.20 4.86
N GLY A 57 -15.19 12.01 4.28
CA GLY A 57 -16.03 11.81 3.10
C GLY A 57 -17.50 12.18 3.32
N PHE A 58 -18.02 12.04 4.55
CA PHE A 58 -19.38 12.50 4.88
C PHE A 58 -19.53 14.02 4.84
N ARG A 59 -18.47 14.78 5.12
CA ARG A 59 -18.47 16.24 5.02
C ARG A 59 -18.46 16.66 3.54
N ALA A 60 -17.62 16.04 2.73
CA ALA A 60 -17.57 16.29 1.29
C ALA A 60 -18.85 15.93 0.54
N LEU A 61 -19.60 14.89 0.96
CA LEU A 61 -20.91 14.57 0.36
C LEU A 61 -21.93 15.70 0.48
N LYS A 62 -21.79 16.58 1.48
CA LYS A 62 -22.66 17.73 1.69
C LYS A 62 -22.18 18.97 0.94
N HIS A 63 -21.00 18.92 0.34
CA HIS A 63 -20.42 20.04 -0.39
C HIS A 63 -21.11 20.24 -1.73
N ALA A 64 -21.28 21.50 -2.15
CA ALA A 64 -21.95 21.82 -3.42
C ALA A 64 -21.17 21.31 -4.63
N ASP A 65 -19.84 21.24 -4.50
CA ASP A 65 -18.94 20.71 -5.53
C ASP A 65 -17.89 19.77 -4.89
N PRO A 66 -18.17 18.46 -4.79
CA PRO A 66 -17.27 17.51 -4.15
C PRO A 66 -15.97 17.25 -4.92
N HIS A 67 -15.78 17.82 -6.12
CA HIS A 67 -14.56 17.68 -6.92
C HIS A 67 -13.79 19.00 -7.08
N ALA A 68 -14.13 20.03 -6.28
CA ALA A 68 -13.53 21.36 -6.43
C ALA A 68 -12.00 21.34 -6.32
N PHE A 69 -11.42 20.45 -5.51
CA PHE A 69 -9.97 20.27 -5.38
C PHE A 69 -9.27 19.88 -6.70
N LEU A 70 -10.00 19.33 -7.68
CA LEU A 70 -9.48 18.97 -9.01
C LEU A 70 -9.57 20.11 -10.03
N LYS A 71 -10.20 21.25 -9.72
CA LYS A 71 -10.40 22.34 -10.69
C LYS A 71 -9.10 22.87 -11.31
N ASN A 72 -8.02 22.88 -10.52
CA ASN A 72 -6.71 23.35 -10.95
C ASN A 72 -5.83 22.20 -11.48
N ALA A 73 -6.36 20.99 -11.61
CA ALA A 73 -5.63 19.88 -12.20
C ALA A 73 -5.31 20.19 -13.66
N THR A 74 -4.05 20.00 -14.05
CA THR A 74 -3.63 20.16 -15.45
C THR A 74 -3.91 18.91 -16.27
N ASN A 75 -4.03 17.75 -15.61
CA ASN A 75 -4.41 16.49 -16.25
C ASN A 75 -5.03 15.54 -15.21
N VAL A 76 -6.08 14.84 -15.60
CA VAL A 76 -6.77 13.82 -14.78
C VAL A 76 -7.04 12.62 -15.69
N VAL A 77 -6.47 11.46 -15.34
CA VAL A 77 -6.51 10.25 -16.18
C VAL A 77 -6.92 9.06 -15.32
N GLU A 78 -7.98 8.36 -15.71
CA GLU A 78 -8.32 7.09 -15.08
C GLU A 78 -7.26 6.03 -15.41
N LEU A 79 -6.71 5.36 -14.38
CA LEU A 79 -5.74 4.28 -14.58
C LEU A 79 -6.42 3.03 -15.16
N THR A 80 -7.62 2.74 -14.66
CA THR A 80 -8.54 1.73 -15.18
C THR A 80 -9.97 2.22 -15.00
N PRO A 81 -10.96 1.64 -15.69
CA PRO A 81 -12.36 2.08 -15.59
C PRO A 81 -12.90 2.11 -14.14
N ASN A 82 -12.54 1.10 -13.33
CA ASN A 82 -13.15 0.90 -12.01
C ASN A 82 -12.17 1.05 -10.83
N LEU A 83 -10.91 1.44 -11.09
CA LEU A 83 -9.89 1.60 -10.06
C LEU A 83 -8.81 2.57 -10.52
N GLY A 84 -8.53 3.57 -9.68
CA GLY A 84 -7.36 4.42 -9.88
C GLY A 84 -7.63 5.64 -10.75
N THR A 85 -7.16 6.79 -10.29
CA THR A 85 -7.05 8.01 -11.09
C THR A 85 -5.67 8.64 -10.85
N GLU A 86 -4.97 8.98 -11.92
CA GLU A 86 -3.75 9.79 -11.88
C GLU A 86 -4.07 11.27 -12.10
N VAL A 87 -3.49 12.13 -11.27
CA VAL A 87 -3.74 13.58 -11.25
C VAL A 87 -2.41 14.33 -11.32
N HIS A 88 -2.37 15.34 -12.20
CA HIS A 88 -1.29 16.31 -12.33
C HIS A 88 -1.83 17.71 -12.06
N GLY A 89 -0.97 18.62 -11.57
CA GLY A 89 -1.32 20.03 -11.37
C GLY A 89 -2.05 20.35 -10.05
N VAL A 90 -2.40 19.34 -9.24
CA VAL A 90 -2.90 19.54 -7.87
C VAL A 90 -1.76 19.37 -6.88
N ASN A 91 -1.53 20.36 -6.01
CA ASN A 91 -0.55 20.29 -4.94
C ASN A 91 -1.22 19.86 -3.63
N LEU A 92 -0.95 18.63 -3.16
CA LEU A 92 -1.52 18.11 -1.92
C LEU A 92 -1.15 18.96 -0.69
N ALA A 93 0.03 19.57 -0.71
CA ALA A 93 0.54 20.39 0.38
C ALA A 93 -0.23 21.70 0.55
N ALA A 94 -0.93 22.14 -0.50
CA ALA A 94 -1.74 23.36 -0.51
C ALA A 94 -3.23 23.11 -0.22
N LEU A 95 -3.66 21.86 -0.07
CA LEU A 95 -5.05 21.55 0.25
C LEU A 95 -5.38 21.95 1.69
N ASP A 96 -6.42 22.76 1.81
CA ASP A 96 -7.07 23.08 3.08
C ASP A 96 -7.97 21.94 3.56
N GLY A 97 -8.69 22.16 4.67
CA GLY A 97 -9.55 21.12 5.25
C GLY A 97 -10.67 20.66 4.30
N GLU A 98 -11.25 21.57 3.52
CA GLU A 98 -12.32 21.24 2.58
C GLU A 98 -11.78 20.44 1.38
N GLY A 99 -10.65 20.86 0.82
CA GLY A 99 -9.97 20.12 -0.25
C GLY A 99 -9.56 18.71 0.19
N ARG A 100 -9.14 18.54 1.45
CA ARG A 100 -8.83 17.21 2.02
C ARG A 100 -10.08 16.37 2.25
N ASP A 101 -11.21 16.95 2.64
CA ASP A 101 -12.49 16.24 2.73
C ASP A 101 -12.92 15.72 1.35
N GLN A 102 -12.82 16.56 0.32
CA GLN A 102 -13.14 16.21 -1.07
C GLN A 102 -12.22 15.11 -1.60
N LEU A 103 -10.91 15.22 -1.32
CA LEU A 103 -9.93 14.17 -1.63
C LEU A 103 -10.30 12.84 -0.96
N ALA A 104 -10.73 12.85 0.30
CA ALA A 104 -11.13 11.62 1.00
C ALA A 104 -12.30 10.93 0.30
N LEU A 105 -13.31 11.70 -0.10
CA LEU A 105 -14.45 11.17 -0.85
C LEU A 105 -14.03 10.61 -2.22
N GLU A 106 -13.14 11.29 -2.93
CA GLU A 106 -12.68 10.83 -4.24
C GLU A 106 -11.84 9.56 -4.14
N VAL A 107 -10.95 9.46 -3.13
CA VAL A 107 -10.22 8.22 -2.83
C VAL A 107 -11.18 7.08 -2.49
N ALA A 108 -12.26 7.34 -1.73
CA ALA A 108 -13.27 6.33 -1.43
C ALA A 108 -14.06 5.85 -2.67
N ARG A 109 -14.28 6.74 -3.65
CA ARG A 109 -14.98 6.43 -4.92
C ARG A 109 -14.10 5.67 -5.90
N ARG A 110 -12.85 6.12 -6.07
CA ARG A 110 -11.91 5.57 -7.06
C ARG A 110 -11.06 4.44 -6.51
N GLY A 111 -11.04 4.25 -5.19
CA GLY A 111 -10.21 3.29 -4.45
C GLY A 111 -8.72 3.66 -4.41
N LEU A 112 -8.21 4.33 -5.43
CA LEU A 112 -6.82 4.69 -5.64
C LEU A 112 -6.72 6.05 -6.34
N MET A 113 -5.84 6.92 -5.84
CA MET A 113 -5.48 8.20 -6.43
C MET A 113 -3.95 8.33 -6.47
N VAL A 114 -3.41 8.77 -7.59
CA VAL A 114 -1.96 8.95 -7.81
C VAL A 114 -1.70 10.40 -8.17
N PHE A 115 -0.96 11.11 -7.34
CA PHE A 115 -0.58 12.50 -7.58
C PHE A 115 0.89 12.57 -7.99
N ARG A 116 1.18 13.25 -9.10
CA ARG A 116 2.53 13.46 -9.61
C ARG A 116 3.06 14.85 -9.24
N GLY A 117 4.38 15.01 -9.20
CA GLY A 117 5.03 16.32 -8.94
C GLY A 117 4.93 16.84 -7.50
N GLN A 118 4.79 15.97 -6.51
CA GLN A 118 4.51 16.31 -5.11
C GLN A 118 5.78 16.50 -4.26
N HIS A 119 6.84 17.08 -4.80
CA HIS A 119 8.09 17.31 -4.03
C HIS A 119 7.83 18.18 -2.79
N GLU A 120 7.04 19.25 -2.92
CA GLU A 120 6.71 20.11 -1.79
C GLU A 120 6.03 19.34 -0.64
N PHE A 121 5.08 18.45 -0.95
CA PHE A 121 4.41 17.62 0.06
C PHE A 121 5.42 16.71 0.77
N ILE A 122 6.32 16.08 0.02
CA ILE A 122 7.33 15.16 0.54
C ILE A 122 8.36 15.92 1.39
N ASP A 123 8.84 17.08 0.94
CA ASP A 123 9.94 17.81 1.58
C ASP A 123 9.53 18.55 2.87
N ARG A 124 8.23 18.70 3.14
CA ARG A 124 7.72 19.29 4.40
C ARG A 124 8.03 18.48 5.66
N GLY A 125 8.38 17.20 5.50
CA GLY A 125 8.86 16.37 6.61
C GLY A 125 7.79 15.88 7.58
N PRO A 126 8.21 15.19 8.65
CA PRO A 126 7.35 14.31 9.43
C PRO A 126 6.25 15.03 10.23
N ASP A 127 6.49 16.24 10.73
CA ASP A 127 5.44 17.02 11.41
C ASP A 127 4.25 17.31 10.49
N SER A 128 4.52 17.67 9.23
CA SER A 128 3.47 17.88 8.22
C SER A 128 2.76 16.58 7.87
N TYR A 129 3.45 15.44 7.89
CA TYR A 129 2.82 14.13 7.67
C TYR A 129 1.83 13.78 8.79
N LEU A 130 2.18 14.09 10.03
CA LEU A 130 1.28 13.88 11.17
C LEU A 130 0.06 14.81 11.11
N GLU A 131 0.27 16.09 10.78
CA GLU A 131 -0.81 17.06 10.55
C GLU A 131 -1.77 16.58 9.46
N TRP A 132 -1.22 16.20 8.31
CA TRP A 132 -1.97 15.62 7.19
C TRP A 132 -2.81 14.41 7.61
N GLY A 133 -2.18 13.41 8.24
CA GLY A 133 -2.86 12.17 8.59
C GLY A 133 -3.95 12.34 9.64
N ARG A 134 -3.80 13.27 10.59
CA ARG A 134 -4.82 13.55 11.62
C ARG A 134 -6.15 14.02 11.03
N HIS A 135 -6.12 14.63 9.85
CA HIS A 135 -7.35 15.03 9.13
C HIS A 135 -8.25 13.83 8.81
N PHE A 136 -7.65 12.68 8.51
CA PHE A 136 -8.36 11.47 8.08
C PHE A 136 -8.59 10.46 9.20
N GLY A 137 -8.08 10.67 10.42
CA GLY A 137 -8.34 9.76 11.55
C GLY A 137 -7.22 9.72 12.59
N ARG A 138 -7.34 8.79 13.55
CA ARG A 138 -6.30 8.56 14.57
C ARG A 138 -5.08 7.92 13.91
N LEU A 139 -3.93 8.58 14.00
CA LEU A 139 -2.68 8.04 13.45
C LEU A 139 -2.32 6.69 14.07
N HIS A 140 -2.03 5.70 13.22
CA HIS A 140 -1.61 4.37 13.64
C HIS A 140 -0.12 4.31 13.96
N ILE A 141 0.25 3.49 14.96
CA ILE A 141 1.64 3.12 15.22
C ILE A 141 1.80 1.63 14.90
N HIS A 142 2.59 1.33 13.87
CA HIS A 142 2.73 -0.03 13.37
C HIS A 142 3.45 -0.94 14.38
N PRO A 143 2.94 -2.15 14.67
CA PRO A 143 3.49 -3.00 15.73
C PRO A 143 4.91 -3.47 15.44
N THR A 144 5.27 -3.68 14.16
CA THR A 144 6.50 -4.41 13.77
C THR A 144 7.41 -3.66 12.80
N SER A 145 7.09 -2.41 12.43
CA SER A 145 7.86 -1.68 11.40
C SER A 145 8.87 -0.70 12.01
N GLY A 146 9.88 -0.32 11.22
CA GLY A 146 10.69 0.86 11.53
C GLY A 146 9.91 2.15 11.29
N HIS A 147 10.30 3.19 12.02
CA HIS A 147 9.77 4.55 11.91
C HIS A 147 10.92 5.56 12.02
N PRO A 148 10.79 6.81 11.57
CA PRO A 148 11.78 7.84 11.87
C PRO A 148 11.90 8.02 13.38
N LYS A 149 13.10 8.37 13.87
CA LYS A 149 13.31 8.66 15.29
C LYS A 149 12.32 9.74 15.75
N ASP A 150 11.68 9.54 16.90
CA ASP A 150 10.68 10.45 17.51
C ASP A 150 9.33 10.58 16.77
N TYR A 151 9.13 9.88 15.63
CA TYR A 151 7.87 9.88 14.87
C TYR A 151 7.29 8.47 14.66
N PRO A 152 6.85 7.77 15.74
CA PRO A 152 6.40 6.38 15.66
C PRO A 152 5.16 6.15 14.77
N GLN A 153 4.40 7.20 14.46
CA GLN A 153 3.22 7.14 13.60
C GLN A 153 3.56 7.11 12.09
N VAL A 154 4.81 7.39 11.70
CA VAL A 154 5.24 7.34 10.30
C VAL A 154 5.83 5.96 10.03
N HIS A 155 5.12 5.14 9.26
CA HIS A 155 5.56 3.79 8.92
C HIS A 155 6.49 3.82 7.72
N LEU A 156 7.69 3.24 7.86
CA LEU A 156 8.66 3.14 6.78
C LEU A 156 8.69 1.76 6.11
N VAL A 157 8.80 1.78 4.79
CA VAL A 157 9.11 0.63 3.94
C VAL A 157 10.53 0.85 3.39
N TYR A 158 11.48 -0.02 3.72
CA TYR A 158 12.90 0.24 3.46
C TYR A 158 13.65 -0.99 2.98
N LYS A 159 14.39 -0.80 1.89
CA LYS A 159 15.38 -1.73 1.33
C LYS A 159 16.54 -0.95 0.73
N ASP A 160 17.76 -1.43 0.92
CA ASP A 160 18.96 -1.01 0.19
C ASP A 160 19.89 -2.21 -0.08
N ALA A 161 21.11 -1.92 -0.56
CA ALA A 161 22.13 -2.94 -0.83
C ALA A 161 22.50 -3.84 0.36
N LYS A 162 22.34 -3.35 1.60
CA LYS A 162 22.83 -4.00 2.83
C LYS A 162 21.71 -4.50 3.72
N SER A 163 20.49 -4.00 3.56
CA SER A 163 19.40 -4.22 4.51
C SER A 163 18.03 -4.22 3.85
N SER A 164 17.16 -5.13 4.26
CA SER A 164 15.72 -5.06 3.98
C SER A 164 14.95 -5.26 5.29
N TYR A 165 13.93 -4.43 5.50
CA TYR A 165 13.01 -4.52 6.64
C TYR A 165 11.56 -4.78 6.22
N ASN A 166 11.37 -5.18 4.97
CA ASN A 166 10.08 -5.53 4.40
C ASN A 166 9.66 -6.95 4.79
N PHE A 167 8.37 -7.25 4.65
CA PHE A 167 7.89 -8.62 4.69
C PHE A 167 8.08 -9.23 3.29
N GLU A 168 9.11 -10.07 3.14
CA GLU A 168 9.49 -10.72 1.88
C GLU A 168 9.56 -12.23 2.12
N ARG A 169 9.06 -13.03 1.16
CA ARG A 169 9.15 -14.50 1.19
C ARG A 169 10.27 -14.92 0.23
N GLU A 170 11.42 -15.32 0.79
CA GLU A 170 12.61 -15.72 0.01
C GLU A 170 12.40 -17.08 -0.69
N ASP A 171 11.62 -17.98 -0.07
CA ASP A 171 11.15 -19.24 -0.66
C ASP A 171 9.77 -19.02 -1.30
N SER A 172 9.73 -18.24 -2.38
CA SER A 172 8.53 -18.09 -3.19
C SER A 172 8.85 -17.83 -4.65
N ILE A 173 8.05 -18.40 -5.53
CA ILE A 173 8.13 -18.15 -6.98
C ILE A 173 7.57 -16.77 -7.38
N THR A 174 6.90 -16.07 -6.46
CA THR A 174 6.36 -14.72 -6.67
C THR A 174 6.63 -13.84 -5.45
N SER A 175 6.81 -12.54 -5.68
CA SER A 175 6.90 -11.54 -4.61
C SER A 175 5.53 -10.97 -4.21
N THR A 176 4.46 -11.33 -4.91
CA THR A 176 3.13 -10.75 -4.66
C THR A 176 2.51 -11.32 -3.39
N VAL A 177 2.15 -10.43 -2.46
CA VAL A 177 1.42 -10.74 -1.24
C VAL A 177 0.30 -9.73 -1.09
N TRP A 178 -0.89 -10.10 -1.55
CA TRP A 178 -2.07 -9.23 -1.54
C TRP A 178 -2.62 -9.06 -0.12
N HIS A 179 -2.78 -7.81 0.29
CA HIS A 179 -3.32 -7.46 1.60
C HIS A 179 -4.05 -6.12 1.60
N SER A 180 -5.02 -5.99 2.52
CA SER A 180 -5.42 -4.70 3.08
C SER A 180 -4.61 -4.49 4.36
N ASP A 181 -4.06 -3.29 4.54
CA ASP A 181 -3.15 -3.01 5.66
C ASP A 181 -3.78 -3.36 7.00
N VAL A 182 -3.03 -4.09 7.85
CA VAL A 182 -3.36 -4.32 9.28
C VAL A 182 -4.83 -4.72 9.50
N SER A 183 -5.42 -5.47 8.55
CA SER A 183 -6.84 -5.87 8.59
C SER A 183 -7.21 -6.78 9.75
N TYR A 184 -6.24 -7.19 10.58
CA TYR A 184 -6.42 -7.93 11.82
C TYR A 184 -6.74 -7.04 13.03
N GLU A 185 -6.65 -5.72 12.91
CA GLU A 185 -7.00 -4.80 14.00
C GLU A 185 -8.52 -4.57 14.04
N LEU A 186 -9.07 -4.34 15.24
CA LEU A 186 -10.51 -4.10 15.40
C LEU A 186 -11.00 -2.90 14.57
N GLN A 187 -10.17 -1.86 14.46
CA GLN A 187 -10.37 -0.66 13.64
C GLN A 187 -9.16 -0.49 12.70
N PRO A 188 -9.16 -1.16 11.53
CA PRO A 188 -8.08 -1.08 10.55
C PRO A 188 -7.93 0.34 9.98
N PRO A 189 -6.80 0.63 9.28
CA PRO A 189 -6.64 1.86 8.51
C PRO A 189 -7.70 2.07 7.43
N GLY A 190 -8.02 3.33 7.18
CA GLY A 190 -8.87 3.77 6.06
C GLY A 190 -8.03 4.30 4.90
N LEU A 191 -8.17 5.60 4.63
CA LEU A 191 -7.35 6.30 3.64
C LEU A 191 -5.89 6.30 4.06
N THR A 192 -5.04 5.68 3.25
CA THR A 192 -3.59 5.64 3.47
C THR A 192 -2.89 6.49 2.44
N THR A 193 -1.89 7.27 2.88
CA THR A 193 -0.99 8.04 2.00
C THR A 193 0.39 7.38 1.99
N PHE A 194 1.00 7.20 0.82
CA PHE A 194 2.32 6.62 0.66
C PHE A 194 3.11 7.32 -0.45
N PHE A 195 4.41 7.48 -0.24
CA PHE A 195 5.33 8.03 -1.22
C PHE A 195 6.71 7.45 -1.03
N LEU A 196 7.52 7.53 -2.09
CA LEU A 196 8.93 7.11 -2.05
C LEU A 196 9.84 8.33 -1.88
N LEU A 197 10.68 8.25 -0.84
CA LEU A 197 11.83 9.13 -0.56
C LEU A 197 13.05 8.73 -1.41
N SER A 198 13.11 7.46 -1.81
CA SER A 198 14.10 6.91 -2.75
C SER A 198 13.48 5.72 -3.46
N GLN A 199 13.81 5.54 -4.73
CA GLN A 199 13.29 4.46 -5.54
C GLN A 199 14.37 3.89 -6.47
N PRO A 200 14.29 2.60 -6.82
CA PRO A 200 15.18 2.04 -7.83
C PRO A 200 14.89 2.67 -9.20
N THR A 201 15.87 2.62 -10.09
CA THR A 201 15.75 3.11 -11.47
C THR A 201 14.65 2.35 -12.23
N THR A 202 14.49 1.05 -11.93
CA THR A 202 13.42 0.21 -12.47
C THR A 202 12.94 -0.81 -11.44
N GLY A 203 11.72 -1.33 -11.65
CA GLY A 203 11.04 -2.20 -10.68
C GLY A 203 10.54 -1.46 -9.43
N GLY A 204 10.04 -2.23 -8.46
CA GLY A 204 9.55 -1.71 -7.18
C GLY A 204 8.15 -1.10 -7.23
N ASP A 205 7.42 -1.38 -8.30
CA ASP A 205 6.04 -0.96 -8.54
C ASP A 205 5.09 -1.51 -7.48
N THR A 206 3.88 -0.97 -7.44
CA THR A 206 2.83 -1.41 -6.52
C THR A 206 1.57 -1.76 -7.29
N LEU A 207 1.05 -2.96 -7.05
CA LEU A 207 -0.21 -3.43 -7.60
C LEU A 207 -1.33 -3.13 -6.62
N PHE A 208 -2.49 -2.77 -7.14
CA PHE A 208 -3.73 -2.57 -6.40
C PHE A 208 -4.83 -3.38 -7.06
N THR A 209 -5.82 -3.81 -6.28
CA THR A 209 -7.01 -4.51 -6.77
C THR A 209 -8.25 -3.94 -6.10
N SER A 210 -9.34 -3.81 -6.87
CA SER A 210 -10.61 -3.31 -6.36
C SER A 210 -11.39 -4.43 -5.66
N GLN A 211 -11.55 -4.33 -4.34
CA GLN A 211 -12.37 -5.27 -3.58
C GLN A 211 -13.87 -5.13 -3.88
N ILE A 212 -14.29 -3.97 -4.40
CA ILE A 212 -15.65 -3.76 -4.91
C ILE A 212 -15.85 -4.54 -6.21
N SER A 213 -14.94 -4.37 -7.17
CA SER A 213 -15.08 -5.02 -8.48
C SER A 213 -14.90 -6.53 -8.40
N THR A 214 -14.02 -7.02 -7.51
CA THR A 214 -13.86 -8.47 -7.27
C THR A 214 -15.14 -9.09 -6.73
N LEU A 215 -15.87 -8.40 -5.83
CA LEU A 215 -17.18 -8.84 -5.35
C LEU A 215 -18.22 -8.84 -6.48
N LYS A 216 -18.31 -7.75 -7.26
CA LYS A 216 -19.28 -7.59 -8.36
C LYS A 216 -19.13 -8.63 -9.48
N LYS A 217 -17.97 -9.27 -9.62
CA LYS A 217 -17.73 -10.35 -10.59
C LYS A 217 -18.26 -11.72 -10.14
N LEU A 218 -18.50 -11.91 -8.83
CA LEU A 218 -19.04 -13.16 -8.31
C LEU A 218 -20.54 -13.29 -8.64
N SER A 219 -21.03 -14.53 -8.72
CA SER A 219 -22.46 -14.75 -8.98
C SER A 219 -23.32 -14.21 -7.83
N PRO A 220 -24.52 -13.66 -8.10
CA PRO A 220 -25.37 -13.09 -7.05
C PRO A 220 -25.68 -14.06 -5.90
N SER A 221 -25.90 -15.34 -6.19
CA SER A 221 -26.15 -16.36 -5.17
C SER A 221 -24.93 -16.59 -4.27
N PHE A 222 -23.72 -16.54 -4.84
CA PHE A 222 -22.50 -16.69 -4.06
C PHE A 222 -22.25 -15.45 -3.21
N VAL A 223 -22.45 -14.24 -3.75
CA VAL A 223 -22.39 -12.99 -2.97
C VAL A 223 -23.40 -13.01 -1.81
N ALA A 224 -24.63 -13.46 -2.05
CA ALA A 224 -25.65 -13.57 -1.00
C ALA A 224 -25.22 -14.52 0.12
N PHE A 225 -24.57 -15.64 -0.21
CA PHE A 225 -23.97 -16.53 0.77
C PHE A 225 -22.80 -15.87 1.51
N LEU A 226 -21.84 -15.25 0.80
CA LEU A 226 -20.68 -14.61 1.42
C LEU A 226 -21.07 -13.47 2.37
N ARG A 227 -22.17 -12.75 2.11
CA ARG A 227 -22.71 -11.71 2.99
C ARG A 227 -23.11 -12.21 4.37
N THR A 228 -23.40 -13.50 4.52
CA THR A 228 -23.73 -14.09 5.83
C THR A 228 -22.50 -14.52 6.62
N LEU A 229 -21.31 -14.45 6.02
CA LEU A 229 -20.08 -14.98 6.58
C LEU A 229 -19.21 -13.90 7.21
N SER A 230 -18.43 -14.31 8.20
CA SER A 230 -17.35 -13.54 8.79
C SER A 230 -16.08 -14.38 8.84
N ALA A 231 -14.92 -13.74 8.87
CA ALA A 231 -13.62 -14.39 8.86
C ALA A 231 -12.69 -13.78 9.90
N VAL A 232 -11.76 -14.60 10.38
CA VAL A 232 -10.73 -14.15 11.32
C VAL A 232 -9.55 -13.60 10.56
N HIS A 233 -9.12 -12.40 10.95
CA HIS A 233 -7.92 -11.76 10.47
C HIS A 233 -6.88 -11.77 11.60
N SER A 234 -5.66 -12.24 11.31
CA SER A 234 -4.63 -12.50 12.32
C SER A 234 -3.34 -11.75 12.06
N GLY A 235 -2.83 -11.05 13.09
CA GLY A 235 -1.51 -10.42 13.06
C GLY A 235 -0.38 -11.34 13.50
N VAL A 236 -0.68 -12.59 13.89
CA VAL A 236 0.26 -13.51 14.54
C VAL A 236 1.44 -13.88 13.62
N GLU A 237 1.17 -14.24 12.35
CA GLU A 237 2.24 -14.57 11.38
C GLU A 237 3.20 -13.39 11.19
N GLN A 238 2.68 -12.17 11.10
CA GLN A 238 3.52 -10.97 10.95
C GLN A 238 4.39 -10.74 12.19
N ALA A 239 3.84 -10.91 13.39
CA ALA A 239 4.60 -10.77 14.63
C ALA A 239 5.67 -11.86 14.78
N GLN A 240 5.35 -13.11 14.42
CA GLN A 240 6.31 -14.22 14.41
C GLN A 240 7.43 -13.99 13.40
N PHE A 241 7.11 -13.48 12.20
CA PHE A 241 8.11 -13.10 11.21
C PHE A 241 9.07 -12.04 11.77
N SER A 242 8.58 -11.06 12.53
CA SER A 242 9.49 -10.11 13.15
C SER A 242 10.29 -10.72 14.31
N ARG A 243 9.67 -11.52 15.17
CA ARG A 243 10.34 -12.20 16.31
C ARG A 243 11.46 -13.16 15.88
N SER A 244 11.46 -13.64 14.64
CA SER A 244 12.56 -14.47 14.08
C SER A 244 13.83 -13.66 13.75
N GLY A 245 13.87 -12.36 14.07
CA GLY A 245 15.01 -11.48 13.82
C GLY A 245 14.89 -10.67 12.53
N LYS A 246 13.85 -10.87 11.72
CA LYS A 246 13.55 -10.01 10.57
C LYS A 246 12.92 -8.70 11.03
N ARG A 247 12.97 -7.66 10.20
CA ARG A 247 12.38 -6.33 10.48
C ARG A 247 12.85 -5.72 11.82
N GLY A 248 14.12 -5.91 12.15
CA GLY A 248 14.71 -5.40 13.39
C GLY A 248 14.29 -6.17 14.66
N GLY A 249 13.60 -7.31 14.54
CA GLY A 249 13.25 -8.13 15.70
C GLY A 249 12.12 -7.60 16.56
N ILE A 250 11.48 -6.48 16.19
CA ILE A 250 10.62 -5.73 17.09
C ILE A 250 9.13 -6.09 16.96
N VAL A 251 8.49 -6.27 18.11
CA VAL A 251 7.04 -6.30 18.24
C VAL A 251 6.69 -5.36 19.39
N ARG A 252 6.05 -4.22 19.08
CA ARG A 252 5.72 -3.15 20.04
C ARG A 252 4.31 -3.23 20.60
N ARG A 253 3.52 -4.18 20.11
CA ARG A 253 2.17 -4.49 20.59
C ARG A 253 1.93 -5.95 20.31
N GLU A 254 1.39 -6.67 21.28
CA GLU A 254 1.05 -8.08 21.10
C GLU A 254 0.12 -8.28 19.90
N PRO A 255 0.33 -9.34 19.10
CA PRO A 255 -0.51 -9.61 17.94
C PRO A 255 -1.93 -9.90 18.38
N VAL A 256 -2.88 -9.43 17.58
CA VAL A 256 -4.31 -9.62 17.81
C VAL A 256 -4.95 -10.40 16.68
N GLU A 257 -6.10 -10.99 16.98
CA GLU A 257 -6.99 -11.58 15.99
C GLU A 257 -8.38 -10.97 16.17
N HIS A 258 -9.03 -10.60 15.07
CA HIS A 258 -10.40 -10.08 15.10
C HIS A 258 -11.25 -10.71 14.01
N VAL A 259 -12.55 -10.80 14.28
CA VAL A 259 -13.56 -11.25 13.33
C VAL A 259 -14.09 -10.05 12.55
N HIS A 260 -13.97 -10.13 11.24
CA HIS A 260 -14.48 -9.14 10.30
C HIS A 260 -15.48 -9.77 9.33
N PRO A 261 -16.45 -8.99 8.81
CA PRO A 261 -17.37 -9.49 7.80
C PRO A 261 -16.60 -9.83 6.52
N LEU A 262 -16.96 -10.93 5.87
CA LEU A 262 -16.31 -11.33 4.62
C LEU A 262 -16.74 -10.41 3.46
N VAL A 263 -17.95 -9.85 3.54
CA VAL A 263 -18.42 -8.75 2.70
C VAL A 263 -18.73 -7.56 3.60
N ARG A 264 -17.94 -6.49 3.44
CA ARG A 264 -18.12 -5.25 4.21
C ARG A 264 -18.86 -4.19 3.38
N ARG A 265 -19.51 -3.25 4.06
CA ARG A 265 -20.07 -2.04 3.47
C ARG A 265 -19.19 -0.83 3.80
N HIS A 266 -18.92 -0.01 2.79
CA HIS A 266 -18.21 1.26 2.98
C HIS A 266 -19.17 2.29 3.62
N PRO A 267 -18.80 2.96 4.72
CA PRO A 267 -19.71 3.85 5.45
C PRO A 267 -20.18 5.05 4.61
N VAL A 268 -19.27 5.68 3.85
CA VAL A 268 -19.57 6.87 3.03
C VAL A 268 -20.23 6.53 1.70
N THR A 269 -19.60 5.69 0.87
CA THR A 269 -20.11 5.39 -0.49
C THR A 269 -21.26 4.38 -0.50
N GLY A 270 -21.42 3.59 0.56
CA GLY A 270 -22.41 2.52 0.63
C GLY A 270 -22.08 1.28 -0.21
N GLU A 271 -20.99 1.31 -0.98
CA GLU A 271 -20.52 0.19 -1.80
C GLU A 271 -20.11 -1.00 -0.92
N GLU A 272 -20.25 -2.20 -1.49
CA GLU A 272 -19.83 -3.43 -0.83
C GLU A 272 -18.51 -3.94 -1.41
N ALA A 273 -17.64 -4.45 -0.54
CA ALA A 273 -16.33 -4.95 -0.90
C ALA A 273 -16.08 -6.34 -0.32
N LEU A 274 -15.41 -7.19 -1.10
CA LEU A 274 -14.89 -8.48 -0.65
C LEU A 274 -13.69 -8.25 0.28
N TYR A 275 -13.90 -8.38 1.60
CA TYR A 275 -12.92 -8.02 2.61
C TYR A 275 -12.09 -9.23 3.07
N VAL A 276 -11.36 -9.80 2.12
CA VAL A 276 -10.54 -10.99 2.33
C VAL A 276 -9.14 -10.75 1.77
N ASN A 277 -8.12 -11.25 2.44
CA ASN A 277 -6.77 -11.22 1.89
C ASN A 277 -5.89 -12.36 2.40
N ARG A 278 -5.01 -12.85 1.52
CA ARG A 278 -4.18 -14.04 1.78
C ARG A 278 -3.23 -13.86 2.96
N GLN A 279 -2.80 -12.62 3.24
CA GLN A 279 -1.83 -12.35 4.29
C GLN A 279 -2.41 -12.44 5.70
N PHE A 280 -3.66 -12.01 5.90
CA PHE A 280 -4.22 -11.88 7.25
C PHE A 280 -5.44 -12.74 7.49
N THR A 281 -6.25 -13.06 6.47
CA THR A 281 -7.43 -13.88 6.67
C THR A 281 -7.05 -15.36 6.87
N THR A 282 -7.43 -15.96 8.00
CA THR A 282 -6.98 -17.32 8.38
C THR A 282 -8.08 -18.38 8.29
N ARG A 283 -9.31 -18.04 8.67
CA ARG A 283 -10.46 -18.97 8.62
C ARG A 283 -11.79 -18.24 8.56
N ILE A 284 -12.81 -18.89 8.02
CA ILE A 284 -14.20 -18.44 8.04
C ILE A 284 -14.87 -18.98 9.30
N VAL A 285 -15.52 -18.09 10.06
CA VAL A 285 -16.20 -18.44 11.30
C VAL A 285 -17.45 -19.27 11.00
N GLY A 286 -17.68 -20.32 11.79
CA GLY A 286 -18.85 -21.19 11.68
C GLY A 286 -18.77 -22.28 10.61
N LEU A 287 -17.78 -22.22 9.71
CA LEU A 287 -17.55 -23.29 8.72
C LEU A 287 -16.54 -24.32 9.24
N LYS A 288 -16.62 -25.55 8.71
CA LYS A 288 -15.59 -26.57 8.93
C LYS A 288 -14.30 -26.18 8.21
N ARG A 289 -13.19 -26.78 8.63
CA ARG A 289 -11.86 -26.46 8.11
C ARG A 289 -11.79 -26.60 6.59
N GLU A 290 -12.22 -27.73 6.04
CA GLU A 290 -12.15 -28.02 4.61
C GLU A 290 -13.03 -27.06 3.78
N GLU A 291 -14.19 -26.67 4.32
CA GLU A 291 -15.09 -25.68 3.71
C GLU A 291 -14.44 -24.28 3.70
N SER A 292 -13.94 -23.84 4.85
CA SER A 292 -13.24 -22.57 5.02
C SER A 292 -12.02 -22.47 4.11
N GLU A 293 -11.15 -23.48 4.12
CA GLU A 293 -9.95 -23.53 3.28
C GLU A 293 -10.29 -23.49 1.79
N THR A 294 -11.31 -24.24 1.36
CA THR A 294 -11.75 -24.26 -0.03
C THR A 294 -12.27 -22.90 -0.49
N ILE A 295 -13.14 -22.26 0.30
CA ILE A 295 -13.72 -20.95 -0.03
C ILE A 295 -12.62 -19.88 -0.02
N LEU A 296 -11.80 -19.82 1.03
CA LEU A 296 -10.71 -18.84 1.11
C LEU A 296 -9.72 -19.00 -0.04
N LYS A 297 -9.34 -20.24 -0.39
CA LYS A 297 -8.48 -20.49 -1.54
C LYS A 297 -9.10 -19.96 -2.84
N PHE A 298 -10.38 -20.23 -3.07
CA PHE A 298 -11.09 -19.70 -4.24
C PHE A 298 -11.05 -18.17 -4.28
N LEU A 299 -11.34 -17.51 -3.16
CA LEU A 299 -11.36 -16.05 -3.07
C LEU A 299 -9.97 -15.43 -3.23
N TYR A 300 -8.93 -16.03 -2.65
CA TYR A 300 -7.55 -15.59 -2.85
C TYR A 300 -7.12 -15.74 -4.30
N ASP A 301 -7.39 -16.88 -4.92
CA ASP A 301 -7.04 -17.12 -6.32
C ASP A 301 -7.80 -16.16 -7.25
N HIS A 302 -9.05 -15.80 -6.91
CA HIS A 302 -9.82 -14.78 -7.62
C HIS A 302 -9.13 -13.41 -7.56
N VAL A 303 -8.72 -12.96 -6.38
CA VAL A 303 -7.98 -11.70 -6.22
C VAL A 303 -6.66 -11.73 -7.01
N ASP A 304 -5.90 -12.83 -6.89
CA ASP A 304 -4.58 -12.99 -7.49
C ASP A 304 -4.64 -12.97 -9.03
N LYS A 305 -5.65 -13.63 -9.63
CA LYS A 305 -5.74 -13.86 -11.08
C LYS A 305 -6.56 -12.81 -11.84
N SER A 306 -7.27 -11.93 -11.15
CA SER A 306 -8.17 -10.93 -11.77
C SER A 306 -7.42 -9.69 -12.25
N ALA A 307 -6.54 -9.85 -13.24
CA ALA A 307 -5.76 -8.74 -13.80
C ALA A 307 -6.64 -7.63 -14.40
N ASP A 308 -7.87 -7.94 -14.83
CA ASP A 308 -8.87 -6.98 -15.32
C ASP A 308 -9.46 -6.08 -14.22
N LEU A 309 -9.17 -6.38 -12.95
CA LEU A 309 -9.62 -5.63 -11.77
C LEU A 309 -8.48 -4.94 -11.03
N GLN A 310 -7.26 -5.04 -11.57
CA GLN A 310 -6.03 -4.55 -10.97
C GLN A 310 -5.54 -3.27 -11.64
N ALA A 311 -4.86 -2.43 -10.87
CA ALA A 311 -4.10 -1.29 -11.37
C ALA A 311 -2.63 -1.43 -10.93
N ARG A 312 -1.70 -0.99 -11.77
CA ARG A 312 -0.26 -0.97 -11.45
C ARG A 312 0.22 0.47 -11.39
N VAL A 313 0.81 0.85 -10.26
CA VAL A 313 1.45 2.15 -10.11
C VAL A 313 2.95 1.99 -10.29
N LYS A 314 3.46 2.58 -11.37
CA LYS A 314 4.89 2.78 -11.57
C LYS A 314 5.36 4.02 -10.83
N TRP A 315 6.36 3.84 -9.96
CA TRP A 315 6.91 4.92 -9.15
C TRP A 315 7.78 5.87 -9.96
N GLN A 316 7.57 7.16 -9.74
CA GLN A 316 8.39 8.26 -10.26
C GLN A 316 8.72 9.20 -9.09
N PRO A 317 9.86 9.92 -9.12
CA PRO A 317 10.16 10.92 -8.11
C PRO A 317 8.99 11.91 -7.94
N GLY A 318 8.62 12.22 -6.70
CA GLY A 318 7.48 13.12 -6.44
C GLY A 318 6.11 12.49 -6.64
N THR A 319 6.01 11.17 -6.70
CA THR A 319 4.71 10.49 -6.71
C THR A 319 4.22 10.30 -5.28
N VAL A 320 2.99 10.74 -5.01
CA VAL A 320 2.25 10.42 -3.79
C VAL A 320 1.01 9.62 -4.19
N VAL A 321 0.82 8.47 -3.55
CA VAL A 321 -0.31 7.57 -3.78
C VAL A 321 -1.20 7.57 -2.56
N LEU A 322 -2.50 7.68 -2.77
CA LEU A 322 -3.51 7.54 -1.74
C LEU A 322 -4.47 6.43 -2.14
N TRP A 323 -4.79 5.53 -1.21
CA TRP A 323 -5.79 4.50 -1.46
C TRP A 323 -6.67 4.31 -0.25
N ASP A 324 -7.85 3.75 -0.48
CA ASP A 324 -8.77 3.38 0.59
C ASP A 324 -8.63 1.88 0.92
N ASN A 325 -8.00 1.57 2.06
CA ASN A 325 -7.83 0.18 2.54
C ASN A 325 -9.17 -0.55 2.79
N ARG A 326 -10.29 0.17 2.85
CA ARG A 326 -11.62 -0.40 3.08
C ARG A 326 -12.20 -1.05 1.83
N VAL A 327 -11.68 -0.71 0.65
CA VAL A 327 -12.19 -1.17 -0.66
C VAL A 327 -11.08 -1.62 -1.60
N THR A 328 -9.84 -1.68 -1.13
CA THR A 328 -8.69 -2.13 -1.93
C THR A 328 -7.83 -3.13 -1.16
N ALA A 329 -7.18 -4.02 -1.90
CA ALA A 329 -5.96 -4.71 -1.47
C ALA A 329 -4.82 -4.32 -2.40
N HIS A 330 -3.59 -4.48 -1.93
CA HIS A 330 -2.41 -4.13 -2.70
C HIS A 330 -1.26 -5.11 -2.44
N SER A 331 -0.27 -5.05 -3.31
CA SER A 331 0.98 -5.80 -3.18
C SER A 331 2.14 -4.95 -3.68
N ALA A 332 3.21 -4.88 -2.90
CA ALA A 332 4.50 -4.42 -3.40
C ALA A 332 5.09 -5.48 -4.33
N ILE A 333 5.73 -5.06 -5.42
CA ILE A 333 6.53 -5.94 -6.28
C ILE A 333 7.99 -5.82 -5.86
N VAL A 334 8.66 -6.95 -5.66
CA VAL A 334 10.09 -7.01 -5.31
C VAL A 334 10.88 -7.60 -6.49
N ASP A 335 10.82 -6.91 -7.63
CA ASP A 335 11.49 -7.28 -8.89
C ASP A 335 12.82 -6.52 -9.13
N TYR A 336 13.23 -5.70 -8.16
CA TYR A 336 14.45 -4.88 -8.19
C TYR A 336 15.56 -5.41 -7.26
N GLY A 337 15.40 -6.62 -6.69
CA GLY A 337 16.30 -7.13 -5.65
C GLY A 337 17.78 -7.27 -6.07
N LYS A 338 18.07 -7.41 -7.37
CA LYS A 338 19.45 -7.50 -7.90
C LYS A 338 20.11 -6.16 -8.16
N SER A 339 19.37 -5.04 -8.12
CA SER A 339 19.94 -3.73 -8.45
C SER A 339 20.76 -3.12 -7.31
N ASN A 340 20.61 -3.64 -6.09
CA ASN A 340 21.21 -3.07 -4.87
C ASN A 340 20.84 -1.59 -4.63
N GLU A 341 19.82 -1.08 -5.32
CA GLU A 341 19.36 0.30 -5.17
C GLU A 341 18.47 0.45 -3.94
N ARG A 342 18.46 1.66 -3.39
CA ARG A 342 17.63 2.00 -2.24
C ARG A 342 16.17 2.24 -2.67
N ARG A 343 15.26 1.52 -2.05
CA ARG A 343 13.82 1.84 -2.00
C ARG A 343 13.44 2.22 -0.59
N HIS A 344 13.11 3.49 -0.39
CA HIS A 344 12.72 4.04 0.89
C HIS A 344 11.39 4.76 0.73
N GLY A 345 10.34 4.27 1.36
CA GLY A 345 9.02 4.87 1.35
C GLY A 345 8.52 5.19 2.75
N ALA A 346 7.73 6.24 2.85
CA ALA A 346 7.04 6.65 4.06
C ALA A 346 5.53 6.54 3.87
N ARG A 347 4.86 6.05 4.90
CA ARG A 347 3.43 5.75 4.91
C ARG A 347 2.75 6.40 6.10
N ILE A 348 1.63 7.07 5.82
CA ILE A 348 0.75 7.71 6.80
C ILE A 348 -0.56 6.93 6.77
N THR A 349 -0.86 6.21 7.86
CA THR A 349 -1.98 5.26 7.95
C THR A 349 -2.92 5.60 9.11
N PRO A 350 -3.84 6.57 8.96
CA PRO A 350 -4.89 6.83 9.93
C PRO A 350 -5.86 5.63 10.05
N GLN A 351 -6.21 5.27 11.29
CA GLN A 351 -7.25 4.29 11.60
C GLN A 351 -8.64 4.82 11.22
N ALA A 352 -9.52 3.91 10.81
CA ALA A 352 -10.89 4.20 10.43
C ALA A 352 -11.91 3.50 11.35
N GLU A 353 -13.12 3.29 10.87
CA GLU A 353 -14.18 2.59 11.60
C GLU A 353 -13.93 1.08 11.73
N ARG A 354 -14.62 0.43 12.67
CA ARG A 354 -14.73 -1.04 12.67
C ARG A 354 -15.47 -1.46 11.39
N PRO A 355 -14.98 -2.44 10.61
CA PRO A 355 -15.64 -2.88 9.38
C PRO A 355 -17.12 -3.22 9.62
N ILE A 356 -17.99 -2.59 8.82
CA ILE A 356 -19.45 -2.74 8.91
C ILE A 356 -19.87 -3.89 7.99
N PRO A 357 -20.60 -4.91 8.49
CA PRO A 357 -21.15 -5.96 7.64
C PRO A 357 -22.06 -5.41 6.53
N ALA A 358 -22.01 -6.01 5.34
CA ALA A 358 -22.96 -5.69 4.28
C ALA A 358 -24.38 -6.20 4.58
N LEU A 359 -24.49 -7.36 5.24
CA LEU A 359 -25.76 -7.89 5.73
C LEU A 359 -26.11 -7.22 7.06
N GLU A 360 -27.24 -6.50 7.08
CA GLU A 360 -27.78 -5.95 8.32
C GLU A 360 -28.11 -7.07 9.32
N GLY A 361 -27.72 -6.88 10.58
CA GLY A 361 -27.92 -7.86 11.64
C GLY A 361 -26.90 -9.00 11.69
N LEU A 362 -25.89 -9.04 10.82
CA LEU A 362 -24.80 -10.00 10.98
C LEU A 362 -23.98 -9.69 12.24
N GLU A 363 -24.04 -10.58 13.23
CA GLU A 363 -23.24 -10.48 14.45
C GLU A 363 -21.80 -10.94 14.21
N LEU A 364 -20.84 -10.14 14.68
CA LEU A 364 -19.41 -10.47 14.63
C LEU A 364 -18.97 -10.94 16.02
N PRO A 365 -18.69 -12.23 16.22
CA PRO A 365 -18.30 -12.75 17.52
C PRO A 365 -17.00 -12.12 18.01
N SER A 366 -16.88 -12.00 19.33
CA SER A 366 -15.60 -11.69 19.99
C SER A 366 -14.70 -12.93 19.98
N LEU A 367 -13.40 -12.72 19.80
CA LEU A 367 -12.37 -13.75 19.94
C LEU A 367 -11.64 -13.63 21.27
#